data_AF-A0AAW0S4A0-F1
#
_entry.id   AF-A0AAW0S4A0-F1
#
_cell.length_a   1.000
_cell.length_b   1.000
_cell.length_c   1.000
_cell.angle_alpha   90.00
_cell.angle_beta   90.00
_cell.angle_gamma   90.00
#
_symmetry.space_group_name_H-M   'P 1'
#
loop_
_entity.id
_entity.type
_entity.pdbx_description
1 polymer ?
#
loop_
_entity_poly.entity_id
_entity_poly.type
_entity_poly.pdbx_seq_one_letter_code
_entity_poly.pdbx_strand_id
1 'polypeptide(L)'
;MFSPAKHARSLRNLSARTPQRRFFSPLAIHSRFPATLHYYRRANRPSLFDRKEIGNRPQDLYDDGVEVAGDGLVYPKVERDARRPPPLESNGATLFPNTFSMQEFTRNHFDEFLDLKDSGETVDIPRIYTIPKGTSIPESLILIYEHLAWFSLQPSRGMSLQDLNRSLDDFFDSAATKESVESWLASHPFDAASDNAEEAWKNV
;
A
#
# COMPACT_ATOMS: atom_id res chain seq x y z
N MET A 1 10.35 8.08 -76.01
CA MET A 1 11.56 7.30 -75.67
C MET A 1 11.73 7.24 -74.16
N PHE A 2 12.28 6.13 -73.70
CA PHE A 2 12.38 5.55 -72.37
C PHE A 2 12.86 6.44 -71.19
N SER A 3 12.35 6.10 -70.00
CA SER A 3 12.70 6.45 -68.59
C SER A 3 14.18 6.11 -68.22
N PRO A 4 14.78 6.34 -67.01
CA PRO A 4 14.16 6.69 -65.71
C PRO A 4 14.95 7.56 -64.67
N ALA A 5 14.17 8.05 -63.70
CA ALA A 5 14.36 8.18 -62.24
C ALA A 5 15.75 8.38 -61.58
N LYS A 6 15.81 9.36 -60.66
CA LYS A 6 16.27 9.16 -59.25
C LYS A 6 15.48 10.04 -58.28
N HIS A 7 14.35 9.52 -57.76
CA HIS A 7 13.76 10.02 -56.53
C HIS A 7 14.43 9.29 -55.35
N ALA A 8 15.31 9.98 -54.63
CA ALA A 8 15.79 9.51 -53.35
C ALA A 8 14.76 9.91 -52.27
N ARG A 9 13.79 9.04 -51.99
CA ARG A 9 12.97 9.13 -50.77
C ARG A 9 13.83 8.64 -49.60
N SER A 10 14.26 9.58 -48.76
CA SER A 10 14.84 9.27 -47.46
C SER A 10 13.76 8.69 -46.55
N LEU A 11 13.69 7.36 -46.46
CA LEU A 11 12.96 6.67 -45.40
C LEU A 11 13.69 6.90 -44.07
N ARG A 12 13.33 7.97 -43.35
CA ARG A 12 13.64 8.05 -41.92
C ARG A 12 12.64 7.15 -41.20
N ASN A 13 13.03 5.89 -41.00
CA ASN A 13 12.42 5.01 -40.01
C ASN A 13 12.62 5.65 -38.63
N LEU A 14 11.65 6.46 -38.21
CA LEU A 14 11.50 6.85 -36.81
C LEU A 14 10.94 5.65 -36.05
N SER A 15 11.79 4.66 -35.80
CA SER A 15 11.61 3.78 -34.65
C SER A 15 11.87 4.64 -33.41
N ALA A 16 10.89 5.45 -33.03
CA ALA A 16 10.84 6.05 -31.71
C ALA A 16 10.65 4.90 -30.72
N ARG A 17 11.76 4.26 -30.34
CA ARG A 17 11.83 3.50 -29.10
C ARG A 17 11.57 4.53 -28.01
N THR A 18 10.32 4.58 -27.56
CA THR A 18 9.96 5.27 -26.32
C THR A 18 10.95 4.79 -25.28
N PRO A 19 11.80 5.65 -24.71
CA PRO A 19 12.68 5.22 -23.65
C PRO A 19 11.76 4.74 -22.53
N GLN A 20 11.76 3.44 -22.25
CA GLN A 20 11.27 2.91 -20.99
C GLN A 20 12.14 3.54 -19.91
N ARG A 21 11.75 4.73 -19.45
CA ARG A 21 12.36 5.35 -18.28
C ARG A 21 11.97 4.45 -17.12
N ARG A 22 12.90 3.58 -16.71
CA ARG A 22 12.84 2.94 -15.41
C ARG A 22 12.98 4.06 -14.38
N PHE A 23 11.88 4.42 -13.73
CA PHE A 23 11.84 5.43 -12.68
C PHE A 23 11.46 4.74 -11.37
N PHE A 24 12.33 3.82 -10.95
CA PHE A 24 12.06 2.91 -9.85
C PHE A 24 13.25 2.95 -8.92
N SER A 25 13.03 3.32 -7.66
CA SER A 25 13.88 2.89 -6.55
C SER A 25 13.04 2.94 -5.28
N PRO A 26 12.15 1.96 -5.03
CA PRO A 26 11.70 1.73 -3.66
C PRO A 26 12.92 1.56 -2.76
N LEU A 27 12.82 1.89 -1.47
CA LEU A 27 13.94 1.70 -0.54
C LEU A 27 14.35 0.22 -0.50
N ALA A 28 13.37 -0.68 -0.59
CA ALA A 28 13.54 -2.09 -0.86
C ALA A 28 12.24 -2.74 -1.38
N ILE A 29 12.37 -3.88 -2.06
CA ILE A 29 11.26 -4.80 -2.36
C ILE A 29 11.59 -6.10 -1.66
N HIS A 30 10.63 -6.66 -0.93
CA HIS A 30 10.86 -7.88 -0.16
C HIS A 30 10.08 -9.07 -0.69
N SER A 31 10.70 -10.25 -0.62
CA SER A 31 10.01 -11.54 -0.77
C SER A 31 9.47 -12.10 0.55
N ARG A 32 9.87 -11.52 1.68
CA ARG A 32 9.42 -11.88 3.03
C ARG A 32 9.31 -10.64 3.91
N PHE A 33 8.47 -10.66 4.93
CA PHE A 33 8.30 -9.53 5.84
C PHE A 33 9.61 -9.20 6.59
N PRO A 34 10.19 -8.00 6.44
CA PRO A 34 11.49 -7.65 7.03
C PRO A 34 11.43 -7.39 8.55
N ALA A 35 10.24 -7.07 9.04
CA ALA A 35 9.91 -6.88 10.44
C ALA A 35 8.52 -7.47 10.72
N THR A 36 8.15 -7.53 12.00
CA THR A 36 6.74 -7.72 12.34
C THR A 36 6.01 -6.43 11.96
N LEU A 37 5.01 -6.56 11.10
CA LEU A 37 4.24 -5.42 10.60
C LEU A 37 2.79 -5.52 11.07
N HIS A 38 2.19 -4.37 11.31
CA HIS A 38 0.85 -4.21 11.83
C HIS A 38 0.04 -3.42 10.82
N TYR A 39 -1.20 -3.86 10.58
CA TYR A 39 -2.17 -3.20 9.73
C TYR A 39 -3.40 -2.85 10.58
N TYR A 40 -3.67 -1.55 10.73
CA TYR A 40 -4.90 -1.07 11.33
C TYR A 40 -6.02 -1.17 10.32
N ARG A 41 -7.13 -1.81 10.71
CA ARG A 41 -8.26 -2.04 9.82
C ARG A 41 -9.56 -1.73 10.54
N ARG A 42 -10.34 -0.77 9.99
CA ARG A 42 -11.66 -0.40 10.52
C ARG A 42 -12.73 -1.45 10.25
N ALA A 43 -12.71 -2.06 9.07
CA ALA A 43 -13.78 -2.95 8.62
C ALA A 43 -13.47 -4.45 8.83
N ASN A 44 -14.51 -5.27 8.95
CA ASN A 44 -14.36 -6.72 9.01
C ASN A 44 -13.83 -7.34 7.69
N ARG A 45 -13.79 -6.59 6.58
CA ARG A 45 -13.20 -6.97 5.28
C ARG A 45 -12.18 -5.92 4.79
N PRO A 46 -11.12 -6.27 4.03
CA PRO A 46 -10.19 -5.33 3.44
C PRO A 46 -11.01 -4.59 2.41
N SER A 47 -11.11 -3.30 2.62
CA SER A 47 -12.02 -2.46 1.88
C SER A 47 -11.24 -1.47 1.04
N LEU A 48 -10.09 -1.86 0.46
CA LEU A 48 -9.41 -0.98 -0.48
C LEU A 48 -10.42 -0.57 -1.55
N PHE A 49 -10.46 0.72 -1.84
CA PHE A 49 -11.48 1.32 -2.70
C PHE A 49 -10.85 2.19 -3.79
N ASP A 50 -11.55 2.42 -4.90
CA ASP A 50 -11.08 3.40 -5.88
C ASP A 50 -11.07 4.77 -5.19
N ARG A 51 -9.89 5.40 -5.07
CA ARG A 51 -9.71 6.67 -4.37
C ARG A 51 -10.66 7.77 -4.86
N LYS A 52 -11.14 7.69 -6.10
CA LYS A 52 -12.17 8.61 -6.64
C LYS A 52 -13.48 8.58 -5.83
N GLU A 53 -13.73 7.51 -5.07
CA GLU A 53 -14.91 7.34 -4.23
C GLU A 53 -14.79 7.99 -2.85
N ILE A 54 -13.62 8.48 -2.42
CA ILE A 54 -13.38 8.96 -1.04
C ILE A 54 -14.43 9.98 -0.56
N GLY A 55 -14.88 10.88 -1.44
CA GLY A 55 -15.89 11.89 -1.10
C GLY A 55 -17.25 11.31 -0.70
N ASN A 56 -17.53 10.06 -1.06
CA ASN A 56 -18.74 9.32 -0.72
C ASN A 56 -18.50 8.27 0.38
N ARG A 57 -17.30 8.25 0.98
CA ARG A 57 -16.85 7.22 1.94
C ARG A 57 -16.26 7.86 3.20
N PRO A 58 -17.05 8.68 3.93
CA PRO A 58 -16.55 9.50 5.05
C PRO A 58 -16.07 8.68 6.26
N GLN A 59 -16.39 7.39 6.33
CA GLN A 59 -16.00 6.50 7.42
C GLN A 59 -14.76 5.64 7.08
N ASP A 60 -14.42 5.51 5.80
CA ASP A 60 -13.24 4.77 5.35
C ASP A 60 -11.97 5.60 5.55
N LEU A 61 -10.84 4.91 5.78
CA LEU A 61 -9.56 5.57 5.92
C LEU A 61 -9.08 6.09 4.56
N TYR A 62 -8.56 7.32 4.54
CA TYR A 62 -7.97 7.90 3.33
C TYR A 62 -6.86 6.99 2.75
N ASP A 63 -6.07 6.36 3.62
CA ASP A 63 -4.94 5.50 3.28
C ASP A 63 -5.34 4.15 2.65
N ASP A 64 -6.61 3.74 2.74
CA ASP A 64 -7.14 2.53 2.08
C ASP A 64 -7.59 2.82 0.62
N GLY A 65 -7.59 4.08 0.20
CA GLY A 65 -7.93 4.46 -1.18
C GLY A 65 -6.79 4.15 -2.15
N VAL A 66 -7.05 3.39 -3.21
CA VAL A 66 -6.08 3.02 -4.26
C VAL A 66 -6.42 3.65 -5.62
N GLU A 67 -5.40 3.84 -6.44
CA GLU A 67 -5.51 4.31 -7.82
C GLU A 67 -5.87 3.15 -8.75
N VAL A 68 -7.11 3.18 -9.27
CA VAL A 68 -7.57 2.30 -10.35
C VAL A 68 -7.32 2.98 -11.69
N ALA A 69 -6.48 2.35 -12.51
CA ALA A 69 -6.12 2.83 -13.84
C ALA A 69 -7.30 2.76 -14.83
N GLY A 70 -7.14 3.41 -15.98
CA GLY A 70 -8.21 3.51 -17.00
C GLY A 70 -8.64 2.17 -17.61
N ASP A 71 -7.84 1.11 -17.44
CA ASP A 71 -8.18 -0.27 -17.82
C ASP A 71 -8.92 -1.05 -16.71
N GLY A 72 -9.21 -0.41 -15.58
CA GLY A 72 -9.88 -1.02 -14.43
C GLY A 72 -8.97 -1.81 -13.50
N LEU A 73 -7.65 -1.73 -13.67
CA LEU A 73 -6.68 -2.48 -12.86
C LEU A 73 -5.94 -1.58 -11.87
N VAL A 74 -5.55 -2.18 -10.75
CA VAL A 74 -4.62 -1.62 -9.77
C VAL A 74 -3.23 -2.17 -10.07
N TYR A 75 -2.25 -1.29 -10.18
CA TYR A 75 -0.85 -1.64 -10.48
C TYR A 75 0.06 -1.27 -9.31
N PRO A 76 1.18 -1.99 -9.08
CA PRO A 76 2.15 -1.55 -8.09
C PRO A 76 2.69 -0.17 -8.43
N LYS A 77 2.74 0.71 -7.44
CA LYS A 77 3.23 2.09 -7.52
C LYS A 77 4.20 2.34 -6.37
N VAL A 78 5.25 3.09 -6.66
CA VAL A 78 6.15 3.66 -5.64
C VAL A 78 6.00 5.16 -5.76
N GLU A 79 5.62 5.83 -4.67
CA GLU A 79 5.39 7.27 -4.73
C GLU A 79 6.71 8.02 -4.93
N ARG A 80 6.69 9.05 -5.80
CA ARG A 80 7.90 9.67 -6.36
C ARG A 80 8.39 10.88 -5.58
N ASP A 81 7.56 11.49 -4.75
CA ASP A 81 7.92 12.77 -4.14
C ASP A 81 7.11 13.04 -2.87
N ALA A 82 7.63 12.64 -1.71
CA ALA A 82 7.11 13.03 -0.39
C ALA A 82 7.04 14.56 -0.18
N ARG A 83 7.56 15.36 -1.14
CA ARG A 83 7.62 16.82 -1.10
C ARG A 83 6.45 17.54 -1.77
N ARG A 84 5.53 16.84 -2.43
CA ARG A 84 4.29 17.46 -2.93
C ARG A 84 3.08 16.90 -2.19
N PRO A 85 2.23 17.75 -1.59
CA PRO A 85 0.91 17.31 -1.15
C PRO A 85 0.02 16.92 -2.35
N PRO A 86 -0.88 15.95 -2.20
CA PRO A 86 -1.22 15.19 -0.98
C PRO A 86 -0.12 14.17 -0.56
N PRO A 87 -0.12 13.70 0.71
CA PRO A 87 0.92 12.84 1.26
C PRO A 87 1.07 11.52 0.49
N LEU A 88 2.16 10.80 0.77
CA LEU A 88 2.55 9.53 0.14
C LEU A 88 1.35 8.60 -0.07
N GLU A 89 1.02 8.36 -1.34
CA GLU A 89 -0.12 7.57 -1.73
C GLU A 89 0.30 6.12 -1.97
N SER A 90 0.05 5.24 -0.99
CA SER A 90 0.15 3.81 -1.18
C SER A 90 -0.85 3.33 -2.24
N ASN A 91 -0.49 2.31 -3.03
CA ASN A 91 -1.42 1.62 -3.93
C ASN A 91 -1.77 0.20 -3.46
N GLY A 92 -1.82 0.02 -2.13
CA GLY A 92 -2.13 -1.22 -1.45
C GLY A 92 -2.32 -1.03 0.06
N ALA A 93 -2.37 -2.12 0.80
CA ALA A 93 -2.54 -2.06 2.25
C ALA A 93 -1.29 -1.49 2.93
N THR A 94 -1.48 -0.49 3.77
CA THR A 94 -0.39 0.24 4.44
C THR A 94 -0.09 -0.39 5.80
N LEU A 95 1.16 -0.85 5.99
CA LEU A 95 1.58 -1.54 7.21
C LEU A 95 2.80 -0.86 7.83
N PHE A 96 2.94 -1.05 9.14
CA PHE A 96 4.05 -0.48 9.90
C PHE A 96 4.61 -1.45 10.94
N PRO A 97 5.91 -1.41 11.23
CA PRO A 97 6.45 -1.92 12.49
C PRO A 97 5.88 -1.15 13.69
N ASN A 98 6.13 -1.65 14.90
CA ASN A 98 5.85 -0.92 16.15
C ASN A 98 6.74 0.33 16.30
N THR A 99 6.41 1.37 15.54
CA THR A 99 7.08 2.67 15.42
C THR A 99 6.25 3.74 16.10
N PHE A 100 6.82 4.92 16.34
CA PHE A 100 6.05 6.03 16.90
C PHE A 100 4.91 6.42 15.95
N SER A 101 5.16 6.45 14.64
CA SER A 101 4.11 6.71 13.64
C SER A 101 2.98 5.68 13.70
N MET A 102 3.28 4.38 13.76
CA MET A 102 2.24 3.34 13.91
C MET A 102 1.38 3.57 15.16
N GLN A 103 2.03 3.92 16.27
CA GLN A 103 1.39 4.15 17.56
C GLN A 103 0.50 5.41 17.55
N GLU A 104 0.95 6.48 16.92
CA GLU A 104 0.19 7.73 16.74
C GLU A 104 -1.02 7.51 15.82
N PHE A 105 -0.81 6.91 14.65
CA PHE A 105 -1.91 6.63 13.72
C PHE A 105 -2.95 5.71 14.35
N THR A 106 -2.53 4.65 15.04
CA THR A 106 -3.47 3.72 15.67
C THR A 106 -4.32 4.41 16.74
N ARG A 107 -3.71 5.23 17.60
CA ARG A 107 -4.47 5.97 18.63
C ARG A 107 -5.44 6.96 18.00
N ASN A 108 -4.98 7.78 17.06
CA ASN A 108 -5.83 8.76 16.39
C ASN A 108 -7.05 8.11 15.71
N HIS A 109 -6.83 7.07 14.90
CA HIS A 109 -7.92 6.38 14.22
C HIS A 109 -8.89 5.67 15.18
N PHE A 110 -8.38 5.21 16.32
CA PHE A 110 -9.19 4.56 17.35
C PHE A 110 -9.99 5.55 18.17
N ASP A 111 -9.42 6.70 18.53
CA ASP A 111 -10.12 7.81 19.19
C ASP A 111 -11.28 8.30 18.29
N GLU A 112 -11.03 8.47 16.99
CA GLU A 112 -12.09 8.79 16.02
C GLU A 112 -13.21 7.73 15.96
N PHE A 113 -12.84 6.44 16.04
CA PHE A 113 -13.84 5.36 16.12
C PHE A 113 -14.68 5.45 17.39
N LEU A 114 -14.05 5.77 18.54
CA LEU A 114 -14.75 5.95 19.81
C LEU A 114 -15.70 7.15 19.74
N ASP A 115 -15.27 8.28 19.18
CA ASP A 115 -16.11 9.47 19.02
C ASP A 115 -17.35 9.20 18.15
N LEU A 116 -17.18 8.47 17.03
CA LEU A 116 -18.30 8.07 16.17
C LEU A 116 -19.25 7.12 16.91
N LYS A 117 -18.71 6.13 17.61
CA LYS A 117 -19.49 5.17 18.39
C LYS A 117 -20.28 5.86 19.50
N ASP A 118 -19.67 6.79 20.22
CA ASP A 118 -20.30 7.56 21.30
C ASP A 118 -21.36 8.53 20.78
N SER A 119 -21.21 8.99 19.53
CA SER A 119 -22.23 9.77 18.81
C SER A 119 -23.43 8.93 18.33
N GLY A 120 -23.41 7.61 18.54
CA GLY A 120 -24.46 6.69 18.13
C GLY A 120 -24.40 6.26 16.66
N GLU A 121 -23.29 6.55 15.96
CA GLU A 121 -23.08 6.08 14.59
C GLU A 121 -22.88 4.57 14.54
N THR A 122 -23.39 3.95 13.48
CA THR A 122 -23.14 2.52 13.23
C THR A 122 -21.79 2.38 12.53
N VAL A 123 -20.76 2.00 13.30
CA VAL A 123 -19.39 1.83 12.81
C VAL A 123 -18.89 0.40 13.04
N ASP A 124 -18.07 -0.09 12.11
CA ASP A 124 -17.38 -1.37 12.28
C ASP A 124 -16.32 -1.27 13.39
N ILE A 125 -16.15 -2.37 14.14
CA ILE A 125 -15.16 -2.43 15.22
C ILE A 125 -13.77 -2.67 14.62
N PRO A 126 -12.82 -1.74 14.81
CA PRO A 126 -11.49 -1.86 14.23
C PRO A 126 -10.68 -3.00 14.89
N ARG A 127 -9.71 -3.52 14.13
CA ARG A 127 -8.77 -4.55 14.57
C ARG A 127 -7.36 -4.24 14.08
N ILE A 128 -6.38 -4.76 14.81
CA ILE A 128 -5.00 -4.81 14.34
C ILE A 128 -4.70 -6.21 13.81
N TYR A 129 -4.11 -6.25 12.61
CA TYR A 129 -3.61 -7.46 11.98
C TYR A 129 -2.10 -7.44 12.10
N THR A 130 -1.54 -8.37 12.87
CA THR A 130 -0.11 -8.48 13.12
C THR A 130 0.48 -9.62 12.31
N ILE A 131 1.40 -9.29 11.39
CA ILE A 131 2.09 -10.23 10.51
C ILE A 131 3.53 -10.39 11.01
N PRO A 132 3.96 -11.61 11.41
CA PRO A 132 5.29 -11.84 11.93
C PRO A 132 6.41 -11.57 10.91
N LYS A 133 7.58 -11.11 11.40
CA LYS A 133 8.82 -11.08 10.61
C LYS A 133 9.10 -12.45 9.97
N GLY A 134 9.56 -12.44 8.72
CA GLY A 134 9.96 -13.63 7.96
C GLY A 134 8.80 -14.35 7.25
N THR A 135 7.56 -13.88 7.44
CA THR A 135 6.38 -14.37 6.71
C THR A 135 6.60 -14.23 5.21
N SER A 136 6.32 -15.30 4.46
CA SER A 136 6.44 -15.31 3.00
C SER A 136 5.32 -14.50 2.36
N ILE A 137 5.65 -13.73 1.32
CA ILE A 137 4.66 -12.94 0.56
C ILE A 137 4.14 -13.80 -0.61
N PRO A 138 2.81 -13.89 -0.82
CA PRO A 138 2.23 -14.58 -1.98
C PRO A 138 2.68 -13.94 -3.30
N GLU A 139 2.82 -14.75 -4.37
CA GLU A 139 3.26 -14.24 -5.69
C GLU A 139 2.33 -13.18 -6.32
N SER A 140 1.07 -13.13 -5.89
CA SER A 140 0.10 -12.11 -6.31
C SER A 140 0.34 -10.73 -5.68
N LEU A 141 1.16 -10.67 -4.63
CA LEU A 141 1.43 -9.46 -3.86
C LEU A 141 2.92 -9.11 -3.85
N ILE A 142 3.22 -7.86 -3.57
CA ILE A 142 4.57 -7.33 -3.39
C ILE A 142 4.58 -6.42 -2.17
N LEU A 143 5.57 -6.58 -1.29
CA LEU A 143 5.78 -5.67 -0.18
C LEU A 143 6.86 -4.66 -0.57
N ILE A 144 6.47 -3.39 -0.59
CA ILE A 144 7.33 -2.27 -0.95
C ILE A 144 7.66 -1.51 0.32
N TYR A 145 8.95 -1.32 0.59
CA TYR A 145 9.39 -0.38 1.61
C TYR A 145 9.47 1.02 0.97
N GLU A 146 8.53 1.89 1.33
CA GLU A 146 8.31 3.18 0.67
C GLU A 146 9.22 4.27 1.26
N HIS A 147 8.98 4.64 2.52
CA HIS A 147 9.66 5.74 3.21
C HIS A 147 9.52 5.61 4.73
N LEU A 148 10.51 6.05 5.53
CA LEU A 148 10.52 5.96 7.00
C LEU A 148 10.21 4.54 7.51
N ALA A 149 9.02 4.29 8.02
CA ALA A 149 8.57 2.98 8.48
C ALA A 149 7.35 2.46 7.70
N TRP A 150 7.04 3.09 6.56
CA TRP A 150 5.91 2.74 5.72
C TRP A 150 6.22 1.58 4.80
N PHE A 151 5.43 0.53 4.94
CA PHE A 151 5.38 -0.58 4.00
C PHE A 151 4.03 -0.60 3.31
N SER A 152 4.02 -0.90 2.02
CA SER A 152 2.82 -1.07 1.24
C SER A 152 2.76 -2.48 0.66
N LEU A 153 1.73 -3.23 1.01
CA LEU A 153 1.44 -4.53 0.42
C LEU A 153 0.50 -4.34 -0.77
N GLN A 154 1.11 -4.37 -1.95
CA GLN A 154 0.51 -4.00 -3.22
C GLN A 154 0.30 -5.21 -4.13
N PRO A 155 -0.48 -5.08 -5.21
CA PRO A 155 -0.50 -6.10 -6.26
C PRO A 155 0.88 -6.24 -6.92
N SER A 156 1.37 -7.46 -7.17
CA SER A 156 2.66 -7.68 -7.86
C SER A 156 2.63 -7.35 -9.35
N ARG A 157 1.43 -7.33 -9.93
CA ARG A 157 1.11 -7.02 -11.33
C ARG A 157 -0.30 -6.45 -11.40
N GLY A 158 -0.68 -5.86 -12.54
CA GLY A 158 -2.04 -5.36 -12.74
C GLY A 158 -3.10 -6.39 -12.35
N MET A 159 -3.98 -6.04 -11.41
CA MET A 159 -5.09 -6.89 -10.97
C MET A 159 -6.33 -6.05 -10.67
N SER A 160 -7.52 -6.64 -10.78
CA SER A 160 -8.75 -5.91 -10.43
C SER A 160 -8.76 -5.57 -8.94
N LEU A 161 -9.42 -4.47 -8.57
CA LEU A 161 -9.56 -4.09 -7.16
C LEU A 161 -10.21 -5.19 -6.31
N GLN A 162 -11.19 -5.90 -6.89
CA GLN A 162 -11.84 -7.03 -6.24
C GLN A 162 -10.86 -8.19 -5.98
N ASP A 163 -10.02 -8.52 -6.96
CA ASP A 163 -9.03 -9.58 -6.81
C ASP A 163 -7.92 -9.19 -5.82
N LEU A 164 -7.55 -7.90 -5.76
CA LEU A 164 -6.60 -7.38 -4.78
C LEU A 164 -7.14 -7.54 -3.36
N ASN A 165 -8.36 -7.05 -3.10
CA ASN A 165 -8.99 -7.21 -1.80
C ASN A 165 -9.11 -8.70 -1.41
N ARG A 166 -9.49 -9.59 -2.34
CA ARG A 166 -9.53 -11.03 -2.07
C ARG A 166 -8.16 -11.61 -1.73
N SER A 167 -7.11 -11.23 -2.47
CA SER A 167 -5.76 -11.72 -2.21
C SER A 167 -5.21 -11.24 -0.86
N LEU A 168 -5.53 -10.01 -0.47
CA LEU A 168 -5.20 -9.46 0.84
C LEU A 168 -5.97 -10.18 1.95
N ASP A 169 -7.25 -10.46 1.75
CA ASP A 169 -8.07 -11.23 2.70
C ASP A 169 -7.49 -12.63 2.93
N ASP A 170 -7.27 -13.39 1.85
CA ASP A 170 -6.73 -14.75 1.92
C ASP A 170 -5.35 -14.77 2.62
N PHE A 171 -4.53 -13.76 2.35
CA PHE A 171 -3.23 -13.60 2.99
C PHE A 171 -3.36 -13.28 4.48
N PHE A 172 -4.17 -12.28 4.85
CA PHE A 172 -4.33 -11.88 6.25
C PHE A 172 -5.02 -12.96 7.09
N ASP A 173 -5.96 -13.70 6.51
CA ASP A 173 -6.64 -14.82 7.19
C ASP A 173 -5.67 -15.95 7.52
N SER A 174 -4.65 -16.18 6.69
CA SER A 174 -3.67 -17.25 6.87
C SER A 174 -2.42 -16.84 7.65
N ALA A 175 -2.02 -15.57 7.58
CA ALA A 175 -0.73 -15.10 8.08
C ALA A 175 -0.78 -14.16 9.29
N ALA A 176 -1.92 -13.50 9.55
CA ALA A 176 -2.01 -12.49 10.59
C ALA A 176 -2.66 -13.00 11.88
N THR A 177 -2.10 -12.60 13.02
CA THR A 177 -2.83 -12.61 14.28
C THR A 177 -3.74 -11.39 14.33
N LYS A 178 -5.02 -11.59 14.64
CA LYS A 178 -6.02 -10.53 14.70
C LYS A 178 -6.41 -10.27 16.13
N GLU A 179 -6.32 -9.02 16.57
CA GLU A 179 -6.64 -8.60 17.94
C GLU A 179 -7.43 -7.29 17.95
N SER A 180 -8.08 -6.99 19.07
CA SER A 180 -8.72 -5.69 19.26
C SER A 180 -7.65 -4.60 19.35
N VAL A 181 -8.01 -3.37 18.97
CA VAL A 181 -7.07 -2.24 19.05
C VAL A 181 -6.62 -2.00 20.50
N GLU A 182 -7.53 -2.13 21.48
CA GLU A 182 -7.19 -1.98 22.90
C GLU A 182 -6.20 -3.04 23.38
N SER A 183 -6.39 -4.30 22.93
CA SER A 183 -5.48 -5.41 23.27
C SER A 183 -4.09 -5.19 22.68
N TRP A 184 -4.04 -4.68 21.45
CA TRP A 184 -2.78 -4.33 20.79
C TRP A 184 -2.08 -3.18 21.50
N LEU A 185 -2.80 -2.11 21.84
CA LEU A 185 -2.27 -0.95 22.57
C LEU A 185 -1.76 -1.33 23.98
N ALA A 186 -2.42 -2.27 24.64
CA ALA A 186 -1.99 -2.78 25.94
C ALA A 186 -0.72 -3.64 25.85
N SER A 187 -0.56 -4.42 24.78
CA SER A 187 0.62 -5.28 24.57
C SER A 187 1.80 -4.56 23.89
N HIS A 188 1.55 -3.43 23.25
CA HIS A 188 2.54 -2.59 22.58
C HIS A 188 2.50 -1.18 23.18
N PRO A 189 3.07 -0.97 24.38
CA PRO A 189 3.07 0.34 25.00
C PRO A 189 3.94 1.32 24.20
N PHE A 190 3.61 2.62 24.29
CA PHE A 190 4.23 3.66 23.47
C PHE A 190 5.76 3.77 23.66
N ASP A 191 6.25 3.52 24.87
CA ASP A 191 7.68 3.52 25.21
C ASP A 191 8.46 2.35 24.61
N ALA A 192 7.77 1.30 24.16
CA ALA A 192 8.37 0.19 23.41
C ALA A 192 8.45 0.45 21.89
N ALA A 193 7.92 1.59 21.41
CA ALA A 193 7.97 1.95 20.00
C ALA A 193 9.39 2.35 19.57
N SER A 194 9.78 2.03 18.33
CA SER A 194 11.12 2.36 17.82
C SER A 194 11.15 2.59 16.32
N ASP A 195 11.73 3.72 15.92
CA ASP A 195 11.97 4.07 14.52
C ASP A 195 13.41 3.70 14.07
N ASN A 196 14.24 3.17 14.98
CA ASN A 196 15.69 3.04 14.79
C ASN A 196 16.12 1.76 14.05
N ALA A 197 15.29 1.20 13.18
CA ALA A 197 15.57 -0.06 12.48
C ALA A 197 15.57 0.03 10.95
N GLU A 198 15.59 1.25 10.38
CA GLU A 198 15.57 1.49 8.93
C GLU A 198 16.64 0.69 8.15
N GLU A 199 17.90 0.68 8.61
CA GLU A 199 18.97 -0.08 7.95
C GLU A 199 18.74 -1.60 7.98
N ALA A 200 18.06 -2.11 9.01
CA ALA A 200 17.71 -3.52 9.08
C ALA A 200 16.57 -3.87 8.11
N TRP A 201 15.72 -2.91 7.75
CA TRP A 201 14.62 -3.12 6.80
C TRP A 201 15.10 -3.14 5.35
N LYS A 202 16.14 -2.38 4.99
CA LYS A 202 16.65 -2.32 3.60
C LYS A 202 17.32 -3.63 3.12
N ASN A 203 17.83 -4.45 4.04
CA ASN A 203 18.76 -5.54 3.73
C ASN A 203 18.17 -6.95 3.93
N VAL A 204 16.85 -7.14 3.74
CA VAL A 204 16.15 -8.43 3.96
C VAL A 204 15.72 -9.09 2.66
#